data_AF-A0A1G0ET30-F1
#
_entry.id   AF-A0A1G0ET30-F1
#
_cell.length_a   1.000
_cell.length_b   1.000
_cell.length_c   1.000
_cell.angle_alpha   90.00
_cell.angle_beta   90.00
_cell.angle_gamma   90.00
#
_symmetry.space_group_name_H-M   'P 1'
#
loop_
_entity.id
_entity.type
_entity.pdbx_description
1 polymer ?
#
loop_
_entity_poly.entity_id
_entity_poly.type
_entity_poly.pdbx_seq_one_letter_code
_entity_poly.pdbx_strand_id
1 'polypeptide(L)' 'MLGGEVIRRRQEDADLCRQPVEEVTFELLEEDGGPLIWPRITEQEQDAFDASCRKFYRFLMTASENQIQQNSKLKTS' A
#
# COMPACT_ATOMS: atom_id res chain seq x y z
N MET A 1 -12.29 0.37 -3.67
CA MET A 1 -11.02 -0.26 -4.10
C MET A 1 -9.84 0.67 -3.74
N LEU A 2 -8.63 0.11 -3.56
CA LEU A 2 -7.48 0.79 -2.94
C LEU A 2 -7.10 2.13 -3.61
N GLY A 3 -6.98 2.17 -4.94
CA GLY A 3 -6.61 3.41 -5.64
C GLY A 3 -7.59 4.57 -5.42
N GLY A 4 -8.89 4.27 -5.31
CA GLY A 4 -9.90 5.27 -4.97
C GLY A 4 -9.75 5.76 -3.52
N GLU A 5 -9.40 4.87 -2.60
CA GLU A 5 -9.15 5.23 -1.19
C GLU A 5 -7.89 6.09 -1.05
N VAL A 6 -6.81 5.79 -1.77
CA VAL A 6 -5.59 6.62 -1.82
C VAL A 6 -5.93 8.04 -2.29
N ILE A 7 -6.69 8.17 -3.38
CA ILE A 7 -7.10 9.49 -3.90
C ILE A 7 -7.94 10.25 -2.86
N ARG A 8 -8.93 9.57 -2.25
CA ARG A 8 -9.81 10.16 -1.25
C ARG A 8 -9.02 10.67 -0.04
N ARG A 9 -8.15 9.85 0.53
CA ARG A 9 -7.29 10.21 1.67
C ARG A 9 -6.42 11.43 1.36
N ARG A 10 -5.79 11.48 0.17
CA ARG A 10 -4.99 12.63 -0.26
C ARG A 10 -5.81 13.91 -0.52
N GLN A 11 -7.10 13.80 -0.78
CA GLN A 11 -7.99 14.94 -0.93
C GLN A 11 -8.48 15.47 0.42
N GLU A 12 -8.70 14.58 1.39
CA GLU A 12 -9.23 14.92 2.71
C GLU A 12 -8.14 15.31 3.72
N ASP A 13 -6.94 14.76 3.57
CA ASP A 13 -5.80 14.98 4.45
C ASP A 13 -4.71 15.80 3.74
N ALA A 14 -4.46 17.01 4.25
CA ALA A 14 -3.50 17.95 3.67
C ALA A 14 -2.04 17.48 3.81
N ASP A 15 -1.74 16.60 4.76
CA ASP A 15 -0.41 16.06 4.97
C ASP A 15 -0.15 14.94 3.96
N LEU A 16 -1.10 14.01 3.79
CA LEU A 16 -1.04 12.95 2.77
C LEU A 16 -1.06 13.51 1.34
N CYS A 17 -1.68 14.66 1.13
CA CYS A 17 -1.70 15.35 -0.17
C CYS A 17 -0.29 15.62 -0.72
N ARG A 18 0.68 15.87 0.17
CA ARG A 18 2.06 16.25 -0.22
C ARG A 18 3.03 15.09 -0.26
N GLN A 19 2.63 13.91 0.22
CA GLN A 19 3.49 12.73 0.24
C GLN A 19 3.57 12.06 -1.15
N PRO A 20 4.69 11.39 -1.45
CA PRO A 20 4.80 10.45 -2.57
C PRO A 20 3.69 9.39 -2.51
N VAL A 21 3.18 8.99 -3.67
CA VAL A 21 2.06 8.03 -3.74
C VAL A 21 2.45 6.67 -3.17
N GLU A 22 3.72 6.30 -3.31
CA GLU A 22 4.29 5.07 -2.77
C GLU A 22 4.20 5.07 -1.24
N GLU A 23 4.57 6.17 -0.58
CA GLU A 23 4.50 6.31 0.89
C GLU A 23 3.06 6.22 1.39
N VAL A 24 2.13 6.95 0.77
CA VAL A 24 0.70 6.89 1.11
C VAL A 24 0.15 5.48 0.90
N THR A 25 0.59 4.79 -0.15
CA THR A 25 0.15 3.41 -0.43
C THR A 25 0.65 2.46 0.63
N PHE A 26 1.89 2.59 1.09
CA PHE A 26 2.43 1.77 2.19
C PHE A 26 1.77 2.10 3.52
N GLU A 27 1.46 3.36 3.80
CA GLU A 27 0.78 3.76 5.03
C GLU A 27 -0.65 3.17 5.13
N LEU A 28 -1.32 3.02 3.98
CA LEU A 28 -2.66 2.42 3.93
C LEU A 28 -2.64 0.89 3.88
N LEU A 29 -1.52 0.27 3.50
CA LEU A 29 -1.38 -1.19 3.44
C LEU A 29 -0.79 -1.71 4.75
N GLU A 30 -1.57 -2.47 5.49
CA GLU A 30 -1.14 -3.12 6.72
C GLU A 30 -0.79 -4.59 6.46
N GLU A 31 -0.08 -5.22 7.40
CA GLU A 31 0.28 -6.64 7.28
C GLU A 31 -0.96 -7.55 7.30
N ASP A 32 -2.00 -7.13 8.02
CA ASP A 32 -3.25 -7.84 8.19
C ASP A 32 -4.29 -7.53 7.09
N GLY A 33 -4.17 -6.44 6.35
CA GLY A 33 -5.18 -6.06 5.36
C GLY A 33 -4.98 -4.71 4.68
N GLY A 34 -6.08 -4.19 4.15
CA GLY A 34 -6.13 -2.84 3.59
C GLY A 34 -7.00 -1.93 4.46
N PRO A 35 -7.12 -0.66 4.08
CA PRO A 35 -7.96 0.28 4.82
C PRO A 35 -9.44 -0.11 4.70
N LEU A 36 -10.25 0.28 5.68
CA LEU A 36 -11.70 0.22 5.56
C LEU A 36 -12.16 1.10 4.40
N ILE A 37 -12.84 0.50 3.42
CA ILE A 37 -13.26 1.21 2.21
C ILE A 37 -14.46 2.12 2.51
N TRP A 38 -14.40 3.35 1.98
CA TRP A 38 -15.53 4.27 1.93
C TRP A 38 -16.07 4.41 0.49
N PRO A 39 -17.41 4.37 0.27
CA PRO A 39 -18.45 4.06 1.25
C PRO A 39 -18.35 2.62 1.76
N ARG A 40 -18.91 2.37 2.95
CA ARG A 40 -18.87 1.06 3.60
C ARG A 40 -19.40 -0.02 2.64
N ILE A 41 -18.59 -1.06 2.46
CA ILE A 41 -18.91 -2.29 1.73
C ILE A 41 -19.34 -3.39 2.71
N THR A 42 -19.79 -4.54 2.20
CA THR A 42 -20.09 -5.69 3.05
C THR A 42 -18.80 -6.26 3.67
N GLU A 43 -18.94 -6.97 4.79
CA GLU A 43 -17.81 -7.64 5.44
C GLU A 43 -17.10 -8.62 4.49
N GLN A 44 -17.86 -9.40 3.72
CA GLN A 44 -17.30 -10.32 2.73
C GLN A 44 -16.49 -9.61 1.64
N GLU A 45 -16.93 -8.43 1.18
CA GLU A 45 -16.18 -7.64 0.22
C GLU A 45 -14.92 -7.02 0.84
N GLN A 46 -14.99 -6.60 2.10
CA GLN A 46 -13.83 -6.13 2.85
C GLN A 46 -12.81 -7.25 3.06
N ASP A 47 -13.23 -8.46 3.44
CA ASP A 47 -12.36 -9.64 3.58
C ASP A 47 -11.62 -9.97 2.27
N ALA A 48 -12.35 -9.92 1.15
CA ALA A 48 -11.76 -10.15 -0.18
C ALA A 48 -10.77 -9.03 -0.56
N PHE A 49 -11.08 -7.80 -0.20
CA PHE A 49 -10.20 -6.66 -0.38
C PHE A 49 -8.93 -6.77 0.47
N ASP A 50 -9.05 -7.12 1.75
CA ASP A 50 -7.92 -7.32 2.66
C ASP A 50 -7.03 -8.46 2.21
N ALA A 51 -7.61 -9.57 1.72
CA ALA A 51 -6.86 -10.66 1.13
C ALA A 51 -6.02 -10.23 -0.09
N SER A 52 -6.50 -9.25 -0.85
CA SER A 52 -5.77 -8.68 -1.99
C SER A 52 -4.67 -7.72 -1.51
N CYS A 53 -4.96 -6.88 -0.51
CA CYS A 53 -4.00 -5.97 0.11
C CYS A 53 -2.82 -6.71 0.75
N ARG A 54 -3.06 -7.82 1.47
CA ARG A 54 -1.99 -8.66 2.03
C ARG A 54 -1.04 -9.21 0.95
N LYS A 55 -1.58 -9.64 -0.20
CA LYS A 55 -0.76 -10.10 -1.33
C LYS A 55 0.07 -8.97 -1.91
N PHE A 56 -0.54 -7.79 -2.04
CA PHE A 56 0.13 -6.62 -2.59
C PHE A 56 1.23 -6.11 -1.65
N TYR A 57 0.96 -6.03 -0.34
CA TYR A 57 1.96 -5.70 0.68
C TYR A 57 3.18 -6.63 0.59
N ARG A 58 2.96 -7.95 0.55
CA ARG A 58 4.06 -8.93 0.41
C ARG A 58 4.84 -8.73 -0.89
N PHE A 59 4.15 -8.50 -2.00
CA PHE A 59 4.81 -8.22 -3.27
C PHE A 59 5.72 -7.00 -3.19
N LEU A 60 5.24 -5.91 -2.59
CA LEU A 60 6.00 -4.67 -2.42
C LEU A 60 7.19 -4.85 -1.48
N MET A 61 7.03 -5.60 -0.37
CA MET A 61 8.13 -5.91 0.54
C MET A 61 9.22 -6.73 -0.14
N THR A 62 8.86 -7.79 -0.86
CA THR A 62 9.83 -8.59 -1.63
C THR A 62 10.50 -7.77 -2.72
N ALA A 63 9.77 -6.89 -3.40
CA ALA A 63 10.35 -5.99 -4.40
C ALA A 63 11.38 -5.02 -3.77
N SER A 64 11.06 -4.45 -2.61
CA SER A 64 11.96 -3.58 -1.85
C SER A 64 13.25 -4.30 -1.42
N GLU A 65 13.13 -5.51 -0.87
CA GLU A 65 14.27 -6.35 -0.49
C GLU A 65 15.18 -6.65 -1.69
N ASN A 66 14.59 -6.94 -2.85
CA ASN A 66 15.33 -7.21 -4.08
C ASN A 66 16.09 -5.98 -4.59
N GLN A 67 15.51 -4.77 -4.47
CA GLN A 67 16.19 -3.52 -4.83
C GLN A 67 17.41 -3.26 -3.93
N ILE A 68 17.29 -3.51 -2.61
CA ILE A 68 18.39 -3.37 -1.66
C ILE A 68 19.54 -4.33 -2.02
N GLN A 69 19.24 -5.57 -2.37
CA GLN A 69 20.23 -6.58 -2.77
C GLN A 69 20.93 -6.26 -4.10
N GLN A 70 20.23 -5.66 -5.06
CA GLN A 70 20.84 -5.22 -6.31
C GLN A 70 21.81 -4.04 -6.08
N ASN A 71 21.38 -3.06 -5.31
CA ASN A 71 22.17 -1.86 -5.02
C ASN A 71 23.42 -2.15 -4.17
N SER A 72 23.39 -3.20 -3.33
CA SER A 72 24.58 -3.62 -2.58
C SER A 72 25.62 -4.32 -3.46
N LYS A 73 25.19 -5.18 -4.39
CA LYS A 73 26.10 -5.85 -5.36
C LYS A 73 26.84 -4.85 -6.26
N LEU A 74 26.15 -3.80 -6.70
CA LEU A 74 26.72 -2.74 -7.55
C LEU A 74 27.79 -1.89 -6.84
N LYS A 75 27.77 -1.80 -5.50
CA LYS A 75 28.74 -1.01 -4.72
C LYS A 75 30.03 -1.77 -4.40
N THR A 76 30.06 -3.07 -4.66
CA THR A 76 31.20 -3.97 -4.36
C THR A 76 31.97 -4.45 -5.59
N SER A 77 31.63 -3.96 -6.79
CA SER A 77 32.36 -4.17 -8.05
C SER A 77 32.95 -2.86 -8.54
#